data_AF-A0A846YMB9-F1
#
_entry.id   AF-A0A846YMB9-F1
#
_cell.length_a   1.000
_cell.length_b   1.000
_cell.length_c   1.000
_cell.angle_alpha   90.00
_cell.angle_beta   90.00
_cell.angle_gamma   90.00
#
_symmetry.space_group_name_H-M   'P 1'
#
loop_
_entity.id
_entity.type
_entity.pdbx_description
1 polymer ?
#
loop_
_entity_poly.entity_id
_entity_poly.type
_entity_poly.pdbx_seq_one_letter_code
_entity_poly.pdbx_strand_id
1 'polypeptide(L)'
;MLTALDWLPGTRLKIQPMDDLLVVGKTADGSVQVTADRYFRIPFRQRRRVGLLIGQRVLLAGRRSRDQLLIYPPSTAGRVLAAQPSLLDR
;
A
#
# COMPACT_ATOMS: atom_id res chain seq x y z
N MET A 1 7.60 0.56 8.03
CA MET A 1 7.40 -0.16 6.75
C MET A 1 8.07 0.55 5.57
N LEU A 2 7.97 1.87 5.41
CA LEU A 2 8.70 2.60 4.37
C LEU A 2 10.23 2.45 4.48
N THR A 3 10.76 2.49 5.70
CA THR A 3 12.17 2.15 5.99
C THR A 3 12.53 0.73 5.58
N ALA A 4 11.57 -0.20 5.59
CA ALA A 4 11.85 -1.55 5.12
C ALA A 4 12.04 -1.57 3.60
N LEU A 5 11.46 -0.64 2.85
CA LEU A 5 11.60 -0.53 1.40
C LEU A 5 12.67 0.51 1.00
N ASP A 6 13.43 1.07 1.95
CA ASP A 6 14.37 2.18 1.70
C ASP A 6 13.76 3.38 0.96
N TRP A 7 12.45 3.61 1.13
CA TRP A 7 11.78 4.79 0.60
C TRP A 7 12.03 5.98 1.52
N LEU A 8 12.99 6.81 1.13
CA LEU A 8 13.39 8.04 1.82
C LEU A 8 12.52 9.24 1.42
N PRO A 9 12.50 10.34 2.20
CA PRO A 9 11.88 11.59 1.77
C PRO A 9 12.31 12.00 0.35
N GLY A 10 11.36 12.48 -0.44
CA GLY A 10 11.58 12.82 -1.86
C GLY A 10 11.50 11.63 -2.83
N THR A 11 11.46 10.38 -2.33
CA THR A 11 11.23 9.20 -3.20
C THR A 11 9.90 9.35 -3.92
N ARG A 12 9.94 9.27 -5.25
CA ARG A 12 8.76 9.36 -6.12
C ARG A 12 8.11 8.00 -6.29
N LEU A 13 6.81 7.98 -6.08
CA LEU A 13 5.97 6.79 -6.04
C LEU A 13 4.86 6.89 -7.08
N LYS A 14 4.56 5.77 -7.71
CA LYS A 14 3.35 5.57 -8.50
C LYS A 14 2.42 4.66 -7.72
N ILE A 15 1.16 5.08 -7.63
CA ILE A 15 0.10 4.36 -6.94
C ILE A 15 -0.93 3.96 -8.00
N GLN A 16 -1.11 2.66 -8.16
CA GLN A 16 -2.05 2.10 -9.12
C GLN A 16 -3.06 1.22 -8.40
N PRO A 17 -4.37 1.40 -8.65
CA PRO A 17 -5.36 0.41 -8.26
C PRO A 17 -5.17 -0.85 -9.11
N MET A 18 -5.23 -2.00 -8.46
CA MET A 18 -5.26 -3.31 -9.08
C MET A 18 -6.38 -4.08 -8.40
N ASP A 19 -7.46 -4.33 -9.14
CA ASP A 19 -8.70 -4.90 -8.61
C ASP A 19 -9.21 -4.12 -7.38
N ASP A 20 -9.16 -4.73 -6.20
CA ASP A 20 -9.65 -4.19 -4.93
C ASP A 20 -8.52 -3.79 -3.96
N LEU A 21 -7.30 -3.60 -4.47
CA LEU A 21 -6.14 -3.14 -3.68
C LEU A 21 -5.33 -2.06 -4.42
N LEU A 22 -4.38 -1.45 -3.73
CA LEU A 22 -3.41 -0.54 -4.34
C LEU A 22 -2.02 -1.18 -4.39
N VAL A 23 -1.37 -1.05 -5.54
CA VAL A 23 0.04 -1.33 -5.71
C VAL A 23 0.78 -0.01 -5.72
N VAL A 24 1.80 0.11 -4.88
CA VAL A 24 2.71 1.25 -4.80
C VAL A 24 4.11 0.78 -5.15
N GLY A 25 4.78 1.51 -6.03
CA GLY A 25 6.17 1.26 -6.37
C GLY A 25 6.92 2.56 -6.62
N LYS A 26 8.24 2.52 -6.44
CA LYS A 26 9.13 3.62 -6.79
C LYS A 26 9.21 3.78 -8.30
N THR A 27 9.13 5.01 -8.77
CA THR A 27 9.38 5.34 -10.18
C THR A 27 9.71 6.82 -10.33
N ALA A 28 10.61 7.14 -11.26
CA ALA A 28 11.11 8.50 -11.45
C ALA A 28 10.02 9.49 -11.87
N ASP A 29 8.99 9.02 -12.58
CA ASP A 29 7.83 9.79 -13.04
C ASP A 29 6.66 9.79 -12.03
N GLY A 30 6.87 9.28 -10.82
CA GLY A 30 5.85 9.16 -9.80
C GLY A 30 5.24 10.51 -9.43
N SER A 31 3.91 10.57 -9.35
CA SER A 31 3.16 11.78 -8.99
C SER A 31 2.99 11.97 -7.49
N VAL A 32 3.34 10.97 -6.69
CA VAL A 32 3.31 11.01 -5.22
C VAL A 32 4.73 11.00 -4.69
N GLN A 33 5.01 11.76 -3.64
CA GLN A 33 6.31 11.77 -2.97
C GLN A 33 6.18 11.35 -1.52
N VAL A 34 7.22 10.67 -1.02
CA VAL A 34 7.41 10.46 0.42
C VAL A 34 7.75 11.80 1.06
N THR A 35 6.99 12.17 2.09
CA THR A 35 7.16 13.41 2.85
C THR A 35 8.39 13.34 3.77
N ALA A 36 8.80 14.49 4.31
CA ALA A 36 9.85 14.57 5.33
C ALA A 36 9.54 13.67 6.55
N ASP A 37 8.28 13.63 6.95
CA ASP A 37 7.78 12.79 8.07
C ASP A 37 7.63 11.31 7.70
N ARG A 38 8.17 10.88 6.55
CA ARG A 38 8.18 9.48 6.08
C ARG A 38 6.79 8.85 5.98
N TYR A 39 5.85 9.58 5.41
CA TYR A 39 4.59 9.03 4.91
C TYR A 39 4.34 9.49 3.48
N PHE A 40 3.29 8.97 2.84
CA PHE A 40 2.81 9.53 1.58
C PHE A 40 1.28 9.53 1.59
N ARG A 41 0.69 10.42 0.78
CA ARG A 41 -0.76 10.53 0.67
C ARG A 41 -1.24 9.74 -0.54
N ILE A 42 -2.27 8.92 -0.33
CA ILE A 42 -2.96 8.24 -1.43
C ILE A 42 -3.94 9.23 -2.06
N PRO A 43 -3.81 9.57 -3.36
CA PRO A 43 -4.70 10.54 -3.97
C PRO A 43 -6.14 10.03 -4.02
N PHE A 44 -7.08 10.97 -4.01
CA PHE A 44 -8.50 10.69 -3.87
C PHE A 44 -9.04 9.69 -4.91
N ARG A 45 -8.62 9.81 -6.17
CA ARG A 45 -9.09 8.94 -7.26
C ARG A 45 -8.69 7.48 -7.04
N GLN A 46 -7.47 7.23 -6.58
CA GLN A 46 -6.95 5.90 -6.27
C GLN A 46 -7.70 5.30 -5.08
N ARG A 47 -7.88 6.08 -4.00
CA ARG A 47 -8.65 5.65 -2.83
C ARG A 47 -10.06 5.21 -3.18
N ARG A 48 -10.77 6.04 -3.96
CA ARG A 48 -12.16 5.78 -4.36
C ARG A 48 -12.29 4.50 -5.22
N ARG A 49 -11.32 4.22 -6.09
CA ARG A 49 -11.34 3.03 -6.96
C ARG A 49 -11.31 1.72 -6.19
N VAL A 50 -10.77 1.70 -4.98
CA VAL A 50 -10.69 0.51 -4.12
C VAL A 50 -11.55 0.62 -2.86
N GLY A 51 -12.47 1.60 -2.80
CA GLY A 51 -13.35 1.82 -1.65
C GLY A 51 -12.62 2.19 -0.35
N LEU A 52 -11.38 2.71 -0.41
CA LEU A 52 -10.60 3.07 0.77
C LEU A 52 -10.98 4.45 1.32
N LEU A 53 -11.55 4.47 2.53
CA LEU A 53 -11.95 5.69 3.23
C LEU A 53 -10.84 6.22 4.15
N ILE A 54 -10.89 7.51 4.46
CA ILE A 54 -9.97 8.14 5.42
C ILE A 54 -10.26 7.58 6.82
N GLY A 55 -9.21 7.36 7.61
CA GLY A 55 -9.32 6.82 8.97
C GLY A 55 -9.41 5.29 9.02
N GLN A 56 -9.61 4.61 7.88
CA GLN A 56 -9.57 3.15 7.86
C GLN A 56 -8.14 2.63 8.04
N ARG A 57 -8.02 1.61 8.88
CA ARG A 57 -6.79 0.82 9.00
C ARG A 57 -6.70 -0.13 7.80
N VAL A 58 -5.49 -0.30 7.27
CA VAL A 58 -5.23 -1.12 6.09
C VAL A 58 -4.21 -2.19 6.42
N LEU A 59 -4.30 -3.33 5.72
CA LEU A 59 -3.22 -4.31 5.73
C LEU A 59 -2.18 -3.90 4.69
N LEU A 60 -0.91 -3.94 5.09
CA LEU A 60 0.19 -3.55 4.24
C LEU A 60 1.15 -4.72 4.05
N ALA A 61 1.54 -5.00 2.80
CA ALA A 61 2.49 -6.05 2.47
C ALA A 61 3.59 -5.51 1.57
N GLY A 62 4.81 -5.42 2.09
CA GLY A 62 5.99 -4.94 1.36
C GLY A 62 6.82 -6.09 0.79
N ARG A 63 7.27 -5.95 -0.45
CA ARG A 63 8.25 -6.85 -1.08
C ARG A 63 9.49 -6.07 -1.49
N ARG A 64 10.54 -6.15 -0.66
CA ARG A 64 11.84 -5.50 -0.90
C ARG A 64 12.43 -5.82 -2.26
N SER A 65 12.44 -7.09 -2.65
CA SER A 65 13.07 -7.55 -3.90
C SER A 65 12.45 -6.95 -5.17
N ARG A 66 11.26 -6.36 -5.07
CA ARG A 66 10.56 -5.72 -6.20
C ARG A 66 10.29 -4.23 -5.96
N ASP A 67 10.79 -3.70 -4.85
CA ASP A 67 10.54 -2.34 -4.40
C ASP A 67 9.04 -1.96 -4.47
N GLN A 68 8.19 -2.85 -3.94
CA GLN A 68 6.75 -2.78 -4.04
C GLN A 68 6.06 -2.86 -2.69
N LEU A 69 4.96 -2.15 -2.58
CA LEU A 69 4.04 -2.18 -1.45
C LEU A 69 2.62 -2.42 -1.94
N LEU A 70 1.96 -3.43 -1.37
CA LEU A 70 0.53 -3.64 -1.50
C LEU A 70 -0.22 -3.02 -0.32
N ILE A 71 -1.32 -2.33 -0.61
CA ILE A 71 -2.23 -1.74 0.37
C ILE A 71 -3.60 -2.37 0.18
N TYR A 72 -4.00 -3.19 1.14
CA TYR A 72 -5.29 -3.86 1.17
C TYR A 72 -6.27 -3.05 2.04
N PRO A 73 -7.38 -2.54 1.45
CA PRO A 73 -8.49 -1.99 2.21
C PRO A 73 -9.09 -3.04 3.16
N PRO A 74 -9.86 -2.65 4.20
CA PRO A 74 -10.46 -3.58 5.14
C PRO A 74 -11.24 -4.74 4.50
N SER A 75 -12.04 -4.44 3.48
CA SER A 75 -12.84 -5.44 2.74
C SER A 75 -11.98 -6.52 2.10
N THR A 76 -10.85 -6.13 1.50
CA THR A 76 -9.92 -7.03 0.83
C THR A 76 -9.04 -7.77 1.84
N ALA A 77 -8.59 -7.08 2.89
CA ALA A 77 -7.74 -7.64 3.93
C ALA A 77 -8.41 -8.84 4.62
N GLY A 78 -9.70 -8.72 4.96
CA GLY A 78 -10.45 -9.83 5.55
C GLY A 78 -10.46 -11.08 4.66
N ARG A 79 -10.63 -10.91 3.35
CA ARG A 79 -10.63 -12.03 2.39
C ARG A 79 -9.27 -12.71 2.28
N VAL A 80 -8.19 -11.93 2.24
CA VAL A 80 -6.82 -12.44 2.16
C VAL A 80 -6.46 -13.24 3.41
N LEU A 81 -6.84 -12.75 4.59
CA LEU A 81 -6.58 -13.44 5.86
C LEU A 81 -7.45 -14.71 6.01
N ALA A 82 -8.72 -14.66 5.60
CA ALA A 82 -9.61 -15.82 5.63
C ALA A 82 -9.12 -16.97 4.73
N ALA A 83 -8.37 -16.66 3.67
CA ALA A 83 -7.73 -17.66 2.81
C ALA A 83 -6.48 -18.32 3.45
N GLN A 84 -6.12 -17.97 4.68
CA GLN A 84 -4.96 -18.49 5.41
C GLN A 84 -5.35 -19.08 6.77
N PRO A 85 -6.26 -20.07 6.83
CA PRO A 85 -6.77 -20.61 8.09
C PRO A 85 -5.65 -21.19 8.98
N SER A 86 -4.60 -21.76 8.36
CA SER A 86 -3.42 -22.30 9.07
C SER A 86 -2.67 -21.29 9.96
N LEU A 87 -2.91 -19.98 9.80
CA LEU A 87 -2.33 -18.97 10.70
C LEU A 87 -2.94 -19.01 12.11
N LEU A 88 -4.14 -19.58 12.27
CA LEU A 88 -4.82 -19.73 13.55
C LEU A 88 -4.44 -21.02 14.30
N ASP A 89 -3.84 -21.99 13.61
CA ASP A 89 -3.46 -23.30 14.16
C ASP A 89 -2.05 -23.30 14.81
N ARG A 90 -1.57 -22.12 15.24
CA ARG A 90 -0.24 -21.93 15.86
C ARG A 90 -0.28 -21.80 17.37
#